data_AF-A0A8S1NXZ5-F1
#
_entry.id   AF-A0A8S1NXZ5-F1
#
_cell.length_a   1.000
_cell.length_b   1.000
_cell.length_c   1.000
_cell.angle_alpha   90.00
_cell.angle_beta   90.00
_cell.angle_gamma   90.00
#
_symmetry.space_group_name_H-M   'P 1'
#
loop_
_entity.id
_entity.type
_entity.pdbx_description
1 polymer ?
#
loop_
_entity_poly.entity_id
_entity_poly.type
_entity_poly.pdbx_seq_one_letter_code
_entity_poly.pdbx_strand_id
1 'polypeptide(L)'
;MKLLLFVLFVYTYATSAQYRQAMEDLNDDNFGQTLLETIQMHIQSDEPVGNLVNMLQNLQSQVEKVQTKSEEQHKRISTNCYINLGQLNDQIDNYKIKSVTLKSYIETLNPNVKQSVAMVERKQKEIDDYKQELKQAAQKREKEHETYNNILDNLEQALFGFHQIKQAFNQFIDSVQKGQRKFESFVEMKQILKQVKHTYKLEGYKHIVQLLQSLSKQTSEEEALKLAIQLSAILKQIESYIQTERTREDQADLSRETAYNDYKAQIADLLNEASKSLTEMTGILDSQSNELKQSENEKKEVDVRLQNKMKEFDNIQAECSILDQEYQQSTKQRNQQTKLLEQAILLTTTSLGQLKNDLLKHAEVY
;
A
#
# COMPACT_ATOMS: atom_id res chain seq x y z
N MET A 1 65.46 -77.31 -16.24
CA MET A 1 65.88 -76.91 -14.88
C MET A 1 65.18 -75.63 -14.40
N LYS A 2 65.05 -74.57 -15.22
CA LYS A 2 64.33 -73.33 -14.87
C LYS A 2 62.81 -73.50 -14.60
N LEU A 3 62.12 -74.38 -15.32
CA LEU A 3 60.70 -74.70 -15.05
C LEU A 3 60.51 -75.49 -13.73
N LEU A 4 61.51 -76.28 -13.35
CA LEU A 4 61.50 -77.14 -12.16
C LEU A 4 61.80 -76.33 -10.89
N LEU A 5 62.59 -75.25 -11.02
CA LEU A 5 62.77 -74.22 -10.01
C LEU A 5 61.51 -73.39 -9.79
N PHE A 6 60.76 -73.04 -10.86
CA PHE A 6 59.47 -72.34 -10.73
C PHE A 6 58.40 -73.23 -10.06
N VAL A 7 58.37 -74.53 -10.38
CA VAL A 7 57.48 -75.49 -9.70
C VAL A 7 57.87 -75.66 -8.22
N LEU A 8 59.17 -75.70 -7.88
CA LEU A 8 59.64 -75.71 -6.48
C LEU A 8 59.35 -74.39 -5.74
N PHE A 9 59.43 -73.25 -6.43
CA PHE A 9 59.07 -71.90 -5.95
C PHE A 9 57.59 -71.81 -5.55
N VAL A 10 56.71 -72.47 -6.30
CA VAL A 10 55.27 -72.57 -6.01
C VAL A 10 54.97 -73.62 -4.94
N TYR A 11 55.70 -74.75 -4.90
CA TYR A 11 55.38 -75.88 -4.02
C TYR A 11 55.77 -75.69 -2.55
N THR A 12 56.84 -74.94 -2.24
CA THR A 12 57.26 -74.71 -0.84
C THR A 12 56.53 -73.57 -0.13
N TYR A 13 55.98 -72.60 -0.88
CA TYR A 13 55.31 -71.42 -0.31
C TYR A 13 53.78 -71.43 -0.40
N ALA A 14 53.18 -72.37 -1.13
CA ALA A 14 51.73 -72.55 -1.14
C ALA A 14 51.13 -72.99 0.21
N THR A 15 51.86 -73.05 1.33
CA THR A 15 51.35 -73.56 2.63
C THR A 15 51.22 -72.51 3.74
N SER A 16 51.74 -71.29 3.59
CA SER A 16 51.49 -70.24 4.59
C SER A 16 50.18 -69.51 4.28
N ALA A 17 49.27 -69.44 5.25
CA ALA A 17 47.98 -68.77 5.10
C ALA A 17 48.13 -67.30 4.67
N GLN A 18 49.20 -66.64 5.12
CA GLN A 18 49.52 -65.25 4.76
C GLN A 18 49.93 -65.09 3.28
N TYR A 19 50.66 -66.04 2.71
CA TYR A 19 51.03 -66.00 1.28
C TYR A 19 49.81 -66.23 0.39
N ARG A 20 48.96 -67.20 0.74
CA ARG A 20 47.69 -67.45 0.04
C ARG A 20 46.78 -66.23 0.08
N GLN A 21 46.60 -65.63 1.24
CA GLN A 21 45.78 -64.43 1.40
C GLN A 21 46.33 -63.24 0.62
N ALA A 22 47.65 -63.02 0.62
CA ALA A 22 48.25 -61.92 -0.14
C ALA A 22 48.14 -62.13 -1.66
N MET A 23 48.26 -63.37 -2.15
CA MET A 23 48.04 -63.69 -3.56
C MET A 23 46.57 -63.60 -3.97
N GLU A 24 45.65 -63.97 -3.09
CA GLU A 24 44.20 -63.83 -3.30
C GLU A 24 43.81 -62.34 -3.33
N ASP A 25 44.26 -61.55 -2.34
CA ASP A 25 44.05 -60.09 -2.29
C ASP A 25 44.60 -59.40 -3.56
N LEU A 26 45.77 -59.83 -4.07
CA LEU A 26 46.36 -59.31 -5.32
C LEU A 26 45.61 -59.79 -6.57
N ASN A 27 45.11 -61.02 -6.58
CA ASN A 27 44.42 -61.58 -7.73
C ASN A 27 42.97 -61.07 -7.85
N ASP A 28 42.36 -60.62 -6.76
CA ASP A 28 40.97 -60.15 -6.74
C ASP A 28 40.81 -58.68 -7.16
N ASP A 29 41.91 -57.93 -7.26
CA ASP A 29 41.91 -56.51 -7.65
C ASP A 29 42.65 -56.29 -8.98
N ASN A 30 42.08 -55.48 -9.89
CA ASN A 30 42.68 -55.22 -11.21
C ASN A 30 44.10 -54.61 -11.13
N PHE A 31 44.34 -53.73 -10.15
CA PHE A 31 45.67 -53.18 -9.92
C PHE A 31 46.60 -54.24 -9.33
N GLY A 32 46.11 -55.07 -8.41
CA GLY A 32 46.83 -56.24 -7.90
C GLY A 32 47.24 -57.23 -9.00
N GLN A 33 46.34 -57.56 -9.93
CA GLN A 33 46.64 -58.40 -11.09
C GLN A 33 47.72 -57.76 -11.97
N THR A 34 47.63 -56.45 -12.21
CA THR A 34 48.66 -55.71 -12.96
C THR A 34 50.02 -55.76 -12.25
N LEU A 35 50.05 -55.68 -10.91
CA LEU A 35 51.28 -55.86 -10.14
C LEU A 35 51.84 -57.27 -10.31
N LEU A 36 51.00 -58.31 -10.24
CA LEU A 36 51.41 -59.70 -10.44
C LEU A 36 51.98 -59.94 -11.85
N GLU A 37 51.32 -59.41 -12.89
CA GLU A 37 51.80 -59.46 -14.28
C GLU A 37 53.14 -58.73 -14.43
N THR A 38 53.29 -57.55 -13.81
CA THR A 38 54.52 -56.77 -13.84
C THR A 38 55.68 -57.50 -13.17
N ILE A 39 55.41 -58.12 -12.02
CA ILE A 39 56.38 -58.98 -11.30
C ILE A 39 56.76 -60.17 -12.17
N GLN A 40 55.79 -60.85 -12.78
CA GLN A 40 56.02 -62.00 -13.65
C GLN A 40 56.88 -61.63 -14.87
N MET A 41 56.61 -60.50 -15.52
CA MET A 41 57.40 -60.01 -16.65
C MET A 41 58.85 -59.71 -16.25
N HIS A 42 59.08 -59.04 -15.11
CA HIS A 42 60.44 -58.73 -14.63
C HIS A 42 61.24 -59.99 -14.26
N ILE A 43 60.58 -61.02 -13.70
CA ILE A 43 61.24 -62.30 -13.39
C ILE A 43 61.66 -63.03 -14.68
N GLN A 44 60.92 -62.85 -15.78
CA GLN A 44 61.20 -63.48 -17.07
C GLN A 44 62.28 -62.74 -17.90
N SER A 45 62.53 -61.46 -17.64
CA SER A 45 63.44 -60.61 -18.42
C SER A 45 64.93 -60.69 -18.03
N ASP A 46 65.31 -61.57 -17.09
CA ASP A 46 66.69 -61.74 -16.56
C ASP A 46 67.26 -60.47 -15.89
N GLU A 47 66.39 -59.52 -15.51
CA GLU A 47 66.78 -58.29 -14.82
C GLU A 47 67.03 -58.51 -13.31
N PRO A 48 67.92 -57.71 -12.69
CA PRO A 48 68.14 -57.78 -11.24
C PRO A 48 66.85 -57.52 -10.47
N VAL A 49 66.44 -58.46 -9.61
CA VAL A 49 65.19 -58.32 -8.84
C VAL A 49 65.22 -57.16 -7.84
N GLY A 50 66.42 -56.65 -7.50
CA GLY A 50 66.56 -55.38 -6.78
C GLY A 50 65.94 -54.19 -7.53
N ASN A 51 65.96 -54.19 -8.86
CA ASN A 51 65.30 -53.16 -9.68
C ASN A 51 63.77 -53.26 -9.58
N LEU A 52 63.22 -54.48 -9.51
CA LEU A 52 61.78 -54.71 -9.31
C LEU A 52 61.32 -54.21 -7.94
N VAL A 53 62.05 -54.52 -6.86
CA VAL A 53 61.74 -54.00 -5.52
C VAL A 53 61.81 -52.47 -5.49
N ASN A 54 62.85 -51.88 -6.08
CA ASN A 54 62.98 -50.43 -6.20
C ASN A 54 61.82 -49.82 -7.01
N MET A 55 61.37 -50.47 -8.09
CA MET A 55 60.21 -50.03 -8.88
C MET A 55 58.93 -50.05 -8.06
N LEU A 56 58.65 -51.13 -7.33
CA LEU A 56 57.47 -51.23 -6.47
C LEU A 56 57.51 -50.22 -5.31
N GLN A 57 58.67 -50.01 -4.69
CA GLN A 57 58.87 -48.97 -3.67
C GLN A 57 58.70 -47.56 -4.24
N ASN A 58 59.16 -47.31 -5.47
CA ASN A 58 58.93 -46.04 -6.16
C ASN A 58 57.45 -45.81 -6.49
N LEU A 59 56.72 -46.85 -6.91
CA LEU A 59 55.28 -46.80 -7.12
C LEU A 59 54.53 -46.51 -5.80
N GLN A 60 54.92 -47.17 -4.70
CA GLN A 60 54.38 -46.88 -3.37
C GLN A 60 54.59 -45.42 -2.97
N SER A 61 55.83 -44.90 -3.12
CA SER A 61 56.13 -43.49 -2.86
C SER A 61 55.34 -42.53 -3.77
N GLN A 62 55.06 -42.91 -5.02
CA GLN A 62 54.23 -42.10 -5.91
C GLN A 62 52.76 -42.07 -5.46
N VAL A 63 52.19 -43.20 -5.07
CA VAL A 63 50.82 -43.28 -4.53
C VAL A 63 50.69 -42.42 -3.26
N GLU A 64 51.65 -42.51 -2.34
CA GLU A 64 51.71 -41.68 -1.13
C GLU A 64 51.80 -40.18 -1.47
N LYS A 65 52.69 -39.79 -2.40
CA LYS A 65 52.80 -38.39 -2.85
C LYS A 65 51.51 -37.87 -3.47
N VAL A 66 50.79 -38.70 -4.23
CA VAL A 66 49.48 -38.33 -4.80
C VAL A 66 48.45 -38.18 -3.68
N GLN A 67 48.45 -39.05 -2.67
CA GLN A 67 47.55 -38.94 -1.52
C GLN A 67 47.79 -37.64 -0.74
N THR A 68 49.03 -37.30 -0.39
CA THR A 68 49.35 -36.06 0.32
C THR A 68 48.93 -34.82 -0.48
N LYS A 69 49.18 -34.81 -1.79
CA LYS A 69 48.72 -33.71 -2.65
C LYS A 69 47.20 -33.61 -2.70
N SER A 70 46.51 -34.75 -2.79
CA SER A 70 45.04 -34.80 -2.80
C SER A 70 44.46 -34.32 -1.48
N GLU A 71 45.08 -34.65 -0.33
CA GLU A 71 44.69 -34.17 1.00
C GLU A 71 44.81 -32.65 1.12
N GLU A 72 45.94 -32.08 0.68
CA GLU A 72 46.14 -30.63 0.69
C GLU A 72 45.13 -29.90 -0.20
N GLN A 73 44.86 -30.45 -1.39
CA GLN A 73 43.87 -29.89 -2.32
C GLN A 73 42.46 -29.98 -1.74
N HIS A 74 42.05 -31.14 -1.23
CA HIS A 74 40.73 -31.34 -0.63
C HIS A 74 40.54 -30.43 0.59
N LYS A 75 41.55 -30.30 1.46
CA LYS A 75 41.50 -29.38 2.60
C LYS A 75 41.21 -27.93 2.17
N ARG A 76 41.85 -27.46 1.10
CA ARG A 76 41.61 -26.11 0.54
C ARG A 76 40.19 -25.98 -0.02
N ILE A 77 39.74 -26.96 -0.80
CA ILE A 77 38.40 -26.99 -1.39
C ILE A 77 37.33 -27.01 -0.29
N SER A 78 37.46 -27.90 0.69
CA SER A 78 36.54 -28.02 1.83
C SER A 78 36.47 -26.73 2.65
N THR A 79 37.62 -26.08 2.89
CA THR A 79 37.66 -24.77 3.55
C THR A 79 36.91 -23.71 2.74
N ASN A 80 37.13 -23.64 1.44
CA ASN A 80 36.43 -22.68 0.56
C ASN A 80 34.92 -22.95 0.51
N CYS A 81 34.52 -24.21 0.44
CA CYS A 81 33.13 -24.66 0.54
C CYS A 81 32.47 -24.15 1.83
N TYR A 82 33.11 -24.35 2.97
CA TYR A 82 32.59 -23.90 4.26
C TYR A 82 32.44 -22.37 4.32
N ILE A 83 33.45 -21.63 3.85
CA ILE A 83 33.42 -20.16 3.82
C ILE A 83 32.29 -19.65 2.91
N ASN A 84 32.18 -20.20 1.69
CA ASN A 84 31.16 -19.77 0.73
C ASN A 84 29.75 -20.07 1.23
N LEU A 85 29.53 -21.27 1.79
CA LEU A 85 28.23 -21.63 2.37
C LEU A 85 27.89 -20.76 3.58
N GLY A 86 28.87 -20.45 4.44
CA GLY A 86 28.68 -19.53 5.56
C GLY A 86 28.26 -18.13 5.09
N GLN A 87 28.98 -17.56 4.12
CA GLN A 87 28.65 -16.25 3.55
C GLN A 87 27.26 -16.22 2.89
N LEU A 88 26.90 -17.28 2.16
CA LEU A 88 25.57 -17.40 1.55
C LEU A 88 24.48 -17.53 2.60
N ASN A 89 24.71 -18.30 3.66
CA ASN A 89 23.75 -18.43 4.75
C ASN A 89 23.51 -17.08 5.44
N ASP A 90 24.57 -16.31 5.72
CA ASP A 90 24.45 -14.96 6.29
C ASP A 90 23.65 -14.03 5.35
N GLN A 91 23.88 -14.10 4.04
CA GLN A 91 23.09 -13.33 3.06
C GLN A 91 21.63 -13.76 3.03
N ILE A 92 21.35 -15.07 3.06
CA ILE A 92 20.00 -15.64 3.11
C ILE A 92 19.27 -15.14 4.35
N ASP A 93 19.90 -15.20 5.52
CA ASP A 93 19.28 -14.79 6.78
C ASP A 93 19.01 -13.28 6.81
N ASN A 94 19.94 -12.46 6.29
CA ASN A 94 19.71 -11.03 6.10
C ASN A 94 18.50 -10.74 5.19
N TYR A 95 18.37 -11.45 4.06
CA TYR A 95 17.21 -11.29 3.18
C TYR A 95 15.91 -11.80 3.80
N LYS A 96 15.93 -12.89 4.57
CA LYS A 96 14.76 -13.38 5.32
C LYS A 96 14.28 -12.34 6.33
N ILE A 97 15.19 -11.80 7.14
CA ILE A 97 14.87 -10.75 8.11
C ILE A 97 14.25 -9.56 7.39
N LYS A 98 14.89 -9.08 6.32
CA LYS A 98 14.37 -7.96 5.54
C LYS A 98 12.99 -8.23 4.94
N SER A 99 12.75 -9.42 4.40
CA SER A 99 11.44 -9.83 3.85
C SER A 99 10.34 -9.84 4.91
N VAL A 100 10.64 -10.36 6.11
CA VAL A 100 9.69 -10.39 7.23
C VAL A 100 9.41 -8.98 7.76
N THR A 101 10.43 -8.15 7.91
CA THR A 101 10.27 -6.75 8.33
C THR A 101 9.40 -5.97 7.33
N LEU A 102 9.67 -6.08 6.03
CA LEU A 102 8.85 -5.45 5.00
C LEU A 102 7.41 -5.99 5.01
N LYS A 103 7.22 -7.30 5.21
CA LYS A 103 5.87 -7.88 5.35
C LYS A 103 5.10 -7.25 6.52
N SER A 104 5.71 -7.18 7.70
CA SER A 104 5.09 -6.59 8.89
C SER A 104 4.78 -5.10 8.67
N TYR A 105 5.65 -4.39 7.96
CA TYR A 105 5.43 -2.98 7.65
C TYR A 105 4.25 -2.78 6.69
N ILE A 106 4.17 -3.58 5.62
CA ILE A 106 3.04 -3.61 4.68
C ILE A 106 1.72 -3.95 5.39
N GLU A 107 1.73 -4.92 6.29
CA GLU A 107 0.55 -5.31 7.09
C GLU A 107 0.08 -4.19 8.03
N THR A 108 0.98 -3.29 8.42
CA THR A 108 0.67 -2.09 9.21
C THR A 108 0.19 -0.92 8.33
N LEU A 109 0.81 -0.71 7.16
CA LEU A 109 0.44 0.37 6.23
C LEU A 109 -0.91 0.14 5.55
N ASN A 110 -1.24 -1.11 5.19
CA ASN A 110 -2.49 -1.45 4.53
C ASN A 110 -3.76 -0.94 5.25
N PRO A 111 -3.96 -1.20 6.55
CA PRO A 111 -5.12 -0.66 7.27
C PRO A 111 -5.08 0.87 7.38
N ASN A 112 -3.89 1.47 7.51
CA ASN A 112 -3.76 2.94 7.56
C ASN A 112 -4.24 3.59 6.25
N VAL A 113 -3.83 3.05 5.09
CA VAL A 113 -4.31 3.51 3.78
C VAL A 113 -5.83 3.39 3.69
N LYS A 114 -6.40 2.24 4.08
CA LYS A 114 -7.87 2.05 4.07
C LYS A 114 -8.59 3.05 4.97
N GLN A 115 -8.04 3.34 6.15
CA GLN A 115 -8.60 4.33 7.06
C GLN A 115 -8.53 5.74 6.46
N SER A 116 -7.40 6.11 5.86
CA SER A 116 -7.21 7.40 5.20
C SER A 116 -8.17 7.59 4.02
N VAL A 117 -8.40 6.55 3.20
CA VAL A 117 -9.44 6.58 2.14
C VAL A 117 -10.82 6.89 2.74
N ALA A 118 -11.22 6.17 3.78
CA ALA A 118 -12.52 6.39 4.41
C ALA A 118 -12.65 7.75 5.09
N MET A 119 -11.55 8.37 5.53
CA MET A 119 -11.53 9.73 6.07
C MET A 119 -11.71 10.78 4.97
N VAL A 120 -10.99 10.62 3.85
CA VAL A 120 -11.13 11.47 2.65
C VAL A 120 -12.56 11.43 2.12
N GLU A 121 -13.15 10.25 1.97
CA GLU A 121 -14.54 10.10 1.52
C GLU A 121 -15.54 10.79 2.46
N ARG A 122 -15.34 10.66 3.78
CA ARG A 122 -16.18 11.34 4.77
C ARG A 122 -16.07 12.86 4.67
N LYS A 123 -14.85 13.39 4.56
CA LYS A 123 -14.63 14.84 4.43
C LYS A 123 -15.16 15.40 3.12
N GLN A 124 -15.03 14.65 2.02
CA GLN A 124 -15.63 15.02 0.75
C GLN A 124 -17.15 15.13 0.86
N LYS A 125 -17.79 14.16 1.52
CA LYS A 125 -19.23 14.19 1.78
C LYS A 125 -19.65 15.40 2.63
N GLU A 126 -18.89 15.70 3.69
CA GLU A 126 -19.14 16.87 4.55
C GLU A 126 -19.10 18.19 3.76
N ILE A 127 -18.13 18.34 2.83
CA ILE A 127 -18.07 19.50 1.93
C ILE A 127 -19.30 19.58 1.03
N ASP A 128 -19.75 18.44 0.49
CA ASP A 128 -20.93 18.40 -0.37
C ASP A 128 -22.21 18.72 0.40
N ASP A 129 -22.32 18.27 1.65
CA ASP A 129 -23.40 18.61 2.57
C ASP A 129 -23.43 20.14 2.84
N TYR A 130 -22.29 20.78 3.13
CA TYR A 130 -22.22 22.24 3.30
C TYR A 130 -22.58 23.02 2.04
N LYS A 131 -22.17 22.56 0.86
CA LYS A 131 -22.59 23.17 -0.42
C LYS A 131 -24.08 23.07 -0.63
N GLN A 132 -24.67 21.93 -0.28
CA GLN A 132 -26.12 21.73 -0.36
C GLN A 132 -26.86 22.65 0.63
N GLU A 133 -26.35 22.78 1.86
CA GLU A 133 -26.91 23.66 2.89
C GLU A 133 -26.91 25.13 2.44
N LEU A 134 -25.80 25.63 1.87
CA LEU A 134 -25.73 26.96 1.26
C LEU A 134 -26.76 27.15 0.14
N LYS A 135 -26.92 26.16 -0.73
CA LYS A 135 -27.90 26.21 -1.82
C LYS A 135 -29.33 26.29 -1.29
N GLN A 136 -29.66 25.51 -0.25
CA GLN A 136 -30.99 25.54 0.38
C GLN A 136 -31.25 26.87 1.07
N ALA A 137 -30.26 27.42 1.77
CA ALA A 137 -30.37 28.73 2.41
C ALA A 137 -30.57 29.85 1.39
N ALA A 138 -29.84 29.83 0.27
CA ALA A 138 -30.02 30.79 -0.82
C ALA A 138 -31.44 30.71 -1.43
N GLN A 139 -31.96 29.50 -1.67
CA GLN A 139 -33.33 29.30 -2.16
C GLN A 139 -34.39 29.79 -1.17
N LYS A 140 -34.17 29.59 0.13
CA LYS A 140 -35.04 30.11 1.17
C LYS A 140 -35.03 31.64 1.17
N ARG A 141 -33.84 32.24 1.10
CA ARG A 141 -33.70 33.71 1.08
C ARG A 141 -34.39 34.34 -0.11
N GLU A 142 -34.25 33.76 -1.30
CA GLU A 142 -34.92 34.23 -2.52
C GLU A 142 -36.45 34.29 -2.34
N LYS A 143 -37.05 33.22 -1.78
CA LYS A 143 -38.50 33.18 -1.51
C LYS A 143 -38.94 34.21 -0.47
N GLU A 144 -38.14 34.41 0.57
CA GLU A 144 -38.41 35.43 1.59
C GLU A 144 -38.36 36.84 0.99
N HIS A 145 -37.38 37.10 0.11
CA HIS A 145 -37.23 38.39 -0.56
C HIS A 145 -38.37 38.65 -1.57
N GLU A 146 -38.77 37.63 -2.33
CA GLU A 146 -39.95 37.71 -3.20
C GLU A 146 -41.23 38.01 -2.40
N THR A 147 -41.39 37.38 -1.24
CA THR A 147 -42.53 37.64 -0.34
C THR A 147 -42.50 39.08 0.18
N TYR A 148 -41.34 39.58 0.58
CA TYR A 148 -41.17 40.97 1.00
C TYR A 148 -41.53 41.97 -0.12
N ASN A 149 -41.04 41.75 -1.34
CA ASN A 149 -41.35 42.61 -2.49
C ASN A 149 -42.85 42.63 -2.79
N ASN A 150 -43.52 41.47 -2.70
CA ASN A 150 -44.97 41.39 -2.84
C ASN A 150 -45.72 42.17 -1.73
N ILE A 151 -45.25 42.13 -0.48
CA ILE A 151 -45.85 42.91 0.61
C ILE A 151 -45.65 44.40 0.38
N LEU A 152 -44.46 44.83 -0.03
CA LEU A 152 -44.18 46.22 -0.34
C LEU A 152 -45.07 46.76 -1.47
N ASP A 153 -45.19 46.04 -2.58
CA ASP A 153 -46.06 46.45 -3.70
C ASP A 153 -47.52 46.62 -3.23
N ASN A 154 -48.03 45.70 -2.41
CA ASN A 154 -49.36 45.81 -1.83
C ASN A 154 -49.52 47.04 -0.91
N LEU A 155 -48.51 47.33 -0.08
CA LEU A 155 -48.52 48.52 0.80
C LEU A 155 -48.44 49.82 -0.01
N GLU A 156 -47.64 49.86 -1.08
CA GLU A 156 -47.51 51.03 -1.96
C GLU A 156 -48.78 51.28 -2.78
N GLN A 157 -49.40 50.24 -3.33
CA GLN A 157 -50.70 50.34 -3.99
C GLN A 157 -51.80 50.83 -3.03
N ALA A 158 -51.79 50.33 -1.78
CA ALA A 158 -52.72 50.81 -0.76
C ALA A 158 -52.48 52.30 -0.43
N LEU A 159 -51.23 52.70 -0.22
CA LEU A 159 -50.87 54.10 0.08
C LEU A 159 -51.27 55.04 -1.06
N PHE A 160 -51.00 54.65 -2.31
CA PHE A 160 -51.42 55.41 -3.50
C PHE A 160 -52.94 55.58 -3.55
N GLY A 161 -53.70 54.50 -3.35
CA GLY A 161 -55.16 54.56 -3.28
C GLY A 161 -55.63 55.50 -2.17
N PHE A 162 -54.98 55.48 -0.99
CA PHE A 162 -55.30 56.39 0.11
C PHE A 162 -55.00 57.85 -0.20
N HIS A 163 -53.87 58.15 -0.86
CA HIS A 163 -53.55 59.51 -1.29
C HIS A 163 -54.56 60.05 -2.29
N GLN A 164 -55.05 59.23 -3.22
CA GLN A 164 -56.13 59.62 -4.14
C GLN A 164 -57.44 59.95 -3.40
N ILE A 165 -57.86 59.12 -2.43
CA ILE A 165 -59.04 59.40 -1.60
C ILE A 165 -58.84 60.72 -0.85
N LYS A 166 -57.69 60.88 -0.18
CA LYS A 166 -57.36 62.07 0.62
C LYS A 166 -57.35 63.34 -0.23
N GLN A 167 -56.80 63.29 -1.44
CA GLN A 167 -56.78 64.43 -2.35
C GLN A 167 -58.19 64.82 -2.80
N ALA A 168 -58.99 63.85 -3.25
CA ALA A 168 -60.38 64.10 -3.62
C ALA A 168 -61.19 64.65 -2.43
N PHE A 169 -60.91 64.13 -1.24
CA PHE A 169 -61.55 64.57 0.00
C PHE A 169 -61.23 66.01 0.36
N ASN A 170 -59.95 66.38 0.31
CA ASN A 170 -59.50 67.74 0.61
C ASN A 170 -60.04 68.75 -0.42
N GLN A 171 -60.03 68.39 -1.71
CA GLN A 171 -60.63 69.23 -2.76
C GLN A 171 -62.13 69.45 -2.53
N PHE A 172 -62.83 68.40 -2.09
CA PHE A 172 -64.23 68.48 -1.74
C PHE A 172 -64.47 69.44 -0.56
N ILE A 173 -63.76 69.25 0.57
CA ILE A 173 -63.86 70.15 1.75
C ILE A 173 -63.58 71.60 1.35
N ASP A 174 -62.49 71.85 0.62
CA ASP A 174 -62.10 73.19 0.17
C ASP A 174 -63.20 73.87 -0.64
N SER A 175 -63.87 73.13 -1.53
CA SER A 175 -64.93 73.65 -2.40
C SER A 175 -66.21 74.02 -1.63
N VAL A 176 -66.53 73.25 -0.58
CA VAL A 176 -67.66 73.51 0.32
C VAL A 176 -67.35 74.72 1.21
N GLN A 177 -66.18 74.76 1.85
CA GLN A 177 -65.78 75.87 2.73
C GLN A 177 -65.70 77.22 2.01
N LYS A 178 -65.33 77.23 0.73
CA LYS A 178 -65.27 78.47 -0.09
C LYS A 178 -66.64 78.87 -0.65
N GLY A 179 -67.72 78.15 -0.33
CA GLY A 179 -69.07 78.39 -0.83
C GLY A 179 -69.24 78.17 -2.34
N GLN A 180 -68.27 77.48 -2.98
CA GLN A 180 -68.19 77.33 -4.43
C GLN A 180 -69.01 76.14 -4.95
N ARG A 181 -69.42 75.22 -4.08
CA ARG A 181 -70.29 74.09 -4.41
C ARG A 181 -71.26 73.82 -3.26
N LYS A 182 -72.53 73.55 -3.60
CA LYS A 182 -73.45 72.85 -2.69
C LYS A 182 -73.16 71.35 -2.73
N PHE A 183 -73.56 70.66 -1.67
CA PHE A 183 -73.30 69.24 -1.39
C PHE A 183 -74.01 68.25 -2.36
N GLU A 184 -74.10 68.56 -3.66
CA GLU A 184 -75.11 67.97 -4.55
C GLU A 184 -74.64 66.77 -5.39
N SER A 185 -73.36 66.38 -5.41
CA SER A 185 -73.01 65.14 -6.12
C SER A 185 -71.73 64.46 -5.62
N PHE A 186 -71.95 63.44 -4.78
CA PHE A 186 -70.97 62.42 -4.33
C PHE A 186 -70.74 61.31 -5.37
N VAL A 187 -71.15 61.49 -6.63
CA VAL A 187 -71.05 60.47 -7.69
C VAL A 187 -69.60 60.17 -8.07
N GLU A 188 -68.71 61.18 -8.05
CA GLU A 188 -67.26 61.03 -8.24
C GLU A 188 -66.63 60.18 -7.12
N MET A 189 -67.13 60.32 -5.89
CA MET A 189 -66.69 59.54 -4.73
C MET A 189 -66.97 58.04 -4.86
N LYS A 190 -68.08 57.67 -5.53
CA LYS A 190 -68.43 56.27 -5.82
C LYS A 190 -67.46 55.60 -6.80
N GLN A 191 -66.86 56.37 -7.72
CA GLN A 191 -65.82 55.86 -8.62
C GLN A 191 -64.51 55.63 -7.87
N ILE A 192 -64.12 56.57 -7.01
CA ILE A 192 -62.95 56.43 -6.12
C ILE A 192 -63.14 55.22 -5.18
N LEU A 193 -64.31 55.08 -4.56
CA LEU A 193 -64.69 53.91 -3.75
C LEU A 193 -64.60 52.58 -4.52
N LYS A 194 -64.90 52.56 -5.83
CA LYS A 194 -64.77 51.37 -6.67
C LYS A 194 -63.31 51.00 -6.93
N GLN A 195 -62.45 51.98 -7.18
CA GLN A 195 -61.01 51.75 -7.38
C GLN A 195 -60.35 51.22 -6.11
N VAL A 196 -60.73 51.79 -4.96
CA VAL A 196 -60.25 51.44 -3.62
C VAL A 196 -60.77 50.08 -3.14
N LYS A 197 -61.97 49.66 -3.61
CA LYS A 197 -62.56 48.36 -3.29
C LYS A 197 -61.78 47.15 -3.84
N HIS A 198 -60.82 47.34 -4.72
CA HIS A 198 -60.01 46.24 -5.26
C HIS A 198 -58.72 45.99 -4.46
N THR A 199 -58.34 46.89 -3.55
CA THR A 199 -57.12 46.80 -2.70
C THR A 199 -57.41 46.13 -1.34
N TYR A 200 -58.24 45.09 -1.36
CA TYR A 200 -58.78 44.44 -0.15
C TYR A 200 -57.73 43.61 0.59
N LYS A 201 -57.31 44.08 1.77
CA LYS A 201 -56.75 43.25 2.87
C LYS A 201 -56.57 43.96 4.23
N LEU A 202 -56.79 45.27 4.32
CA LEU A 202 -56.59 46.05 5.57
C LEU A 202 -57.93 46.31 6.30
N GLU A 203 -58.03 45.95 7.59
CA GLU A 203 -59.27 46.05 8.39
C GLU A 203 -59.89 47.47 8.44
N GLY A 204 -59.08 48.53 8.28
CA GLY A 204 -59.54 49.92 8.28
C GLY A 204 -60.39 50.35 7.07
N TYR A 205 -60.36 49.59 5.96
CA TYR A 205 -61.12 49.93 4.74
C TYR A 205 -62.64 49.93 4.95
N LYS A 206 -63.14 49.01 5.78
CA LYS A 206 -64.58 48.87 6.01
C LYS A 206 -65.18 50.12 6.67
N HIS A 207 -64.45 50.72 7.61
CA HIS A 207 -64.87 51.93 8.30
C HIS A 207 -64.85 53.16 7.39
N ILE A 208 -63.83 53.28 6.52
CA ILE A 208 -63.78 54.35 5.50
C ILE A 208 -64.94 54.24 4.52
N VAL A 209 -65.22 53.03 4.02
CA VAL A 209 -66.34 52.81 3.10
C VAL A 209 -67.67 53.16 3.79
N GLN A 210 -67.84 52.80 5.07
CA GLN A 210 -69.04 53.14 5.85
C GLN A 210 -69.18 54.65 6.07
N LEU A 211 -68.11 55.36 6.44
CA LEU A 211 -68.14 56.80 6.63
C LEU A 211 -68.37 57.56 5.31
N LEU A 212 -67.77 57.09 4.21
CA LEU A 212 -68.03 57.63 2.87
C LEU A 212 -69.49 57.40 2.45
N GLN A 213 -70.10 56.27 2.82
CA GLN A 213 -71.52 56.01 2.61
C GLN A 213 -72.40 56.91 3.48
N SER A 214 -72.05 57.16 4.74
CA SER A 214 -72.77 58.08 5.63
C SER A 214 -72.68 59.54 5.17
N LEU A 215 -71.50 59.98 4.72
CA LEU A 215 -71.28 61.28 4.07
C LEU A 215 -72.17 61.44 2.82
N SER A 216 -72.31 60.39 2.01
CA SER A 216 -73.13 60.44 0.78
C SER A 216 -74.63 60.59 1.02
N LYS A 217 -75.10 60.42 2.27
CA LYS A 217 -76.52 60.49 2.65
C LYS A 217 -76.87 61.76 3.43
N GLN A 218 -75.90 62.61 3.71
CA GLN A 218 -76.10 63.81 4.52
C GLN A 218 -76.61 64.99 3.71
N THR A 219 -77.58 65.73 4.27
CA THR A 219 -78.18 66.93 3.67
C THR A 219 -77.86 68.22 4.43
N SER A 220 -77.32 68.09 5.65
CA SER A 220 -76.86 69.21 6.48
C SER A 220 -75.37 69.49 6.25
N GLU A 221 -75.02 70.74 5.98
CA GLU A 221 -73.64 71.20 5.76
C GLU A 221 -72.76 71.03 7.02
N GLU A 222 -73.32 71.23 8.20
CA GLU A 222 -72.62 71.09 9.48
C GLU A 222 -72.30 69.62 9.81
N GLU A 223 -73.25 68.71 9.59
CA GLU A 223 -73.06 67.27 9.82
C GLU A 223 -72.10 66.65 8.80
N ALA A 224 -72.17 67.12 7.56
CA ALA A 224 -71.22 66.81 6.50
C ALA A 224 -69.79 67.23 6.86
N LEU A 225 -69.58 68.45 7.35
CA LEU A 225 -68.26 68.95 7.76
C LEU A 225 -67.70 68.13 8.93
N LYS A 226 -68.55 67.77 9.90
CA LYS A 226 -68.16 66.93 11.04
C LYS A 226 -67.70 65.53 10.61
N LEU A 227 -68.47 64.87 9.73
CA LEU A 227 -68.08 63.58 9.17
C LEU A 227 -66.82 63.68 8.31
N ALA A 228 -66.61 64.82 7.65
CA ALA A 228 -65.42 65.06 6.86
C ALA A 228 -64.15 65.16 7.71
N ILE A 229 -64.22 65.89 8.82
CA ILE A 229 -63.12 65.95 9.79
C ILE A 229 -62.81 64.55 10.35
N GLN A 230 -63.84 63.75 10.66
CA GLN A 230 -63.67 62.36 11.12
C GLN A 230 -63.01 61.46 10.06
N LEU A 231 -63.42 61.57 8.80
CA LEU A 231 -62.82 60.80 7.72
C LEU A 231 -61.35 61.20 7.48
N SER A 232 -61.02 62.49 7.52
CA SER A 232 -59.64 62.97 7.41
C SER A 232 -58.74 62.42 8.53
N ALA A 233 -59.26 62.35 9.76
CA ALA A 233 -58.54 61.76 10.88
C ALA A 233 -58.27 60.26 10.67
N ILE A 234 -59.26 59.50 10.17
CA ILE A 234 -59.11 58.08 9.86
C ILE A 234 -58.14 57.85 8.70
N LEU A 235 -58.20 58.68 7.65
CA LEU A 235 -57.25 58.61 6.54
C LEU A 235 -55.81 58.84 7.00
N LYS A 236 -55.57 59.79 7.92
CA LYS A 236 -54.26 59.99 8.55
C LYS A 236 -53.83 58.78 9.37
N GLN A 237 -54.74 58.16 10.13
CA GLN A 237 -54.45 56.97 10.91
C GLN A 237 -54.05 55.79 10.02
N ILE A 238 -54.73 55.57 8.89
CA ILE A 238 -54.38 54.48 7.97
C ILE A 238 -53.08 54.77 7.22
N GLU A 239 -52.84 56.00 6.79
CA GLU A 239 -51.55 56.40 6.21
C GLU A 239 -50.40 56.12 7.20
N SER A 240 -50.56 56.51 8.46
CA SER A 240 -49.60 56.21 9.53
C SER A 240 -49.44 54.71 9.77
N TYR A 241 -50.52 53.94 9.71
CA TYR A 241 -50.48 52.48 9.87
C TYR A 241 -49.69 51.82 8.73
N ILE A 242 -49.98 52.17 7.47
CA ILE A 242 -49.27 51.64 6.29
C ILE A 242 -47.78 51.99 6.34
N GLN A 243 -47.44 53.23 6.73
CA GLN A 243 -46.05 53.64 6.91
C GLN A 243 -45.34 52.86 8.03
N THR A 244 -46.07 52.55 9.11
CA THR A 244 -45.56 51.75 10.21
C THR A 244 -45.33 50.29 9.77
N GLU A 245 -46.28 49.68 9.09
CA GLU A 245 -46.13 48.31 8.56
C GLU A 245 -45.02 48.23 7.50
N ARG A 246 -44.87 49.25 6.63
CA ARG A 246 -43.74 49.33 5.71
C ARG A 246 -42.41 49.34 6.45
N THR A 247 -42.25 50.26 7.41
CA THR A 247 -41.03 50.34 8.23
C THR A 247 -40.74 49.01 8.94
N ARG A 248 -41.79 48.34 9.43
CA ARG A 248 -41.68 47.04 10.10
C ARG A 248 -41.21 45.94 9.13
N GLU A 249 -41.75 45.89 7.93
CA GLU A 249 -41.31 44.92 6.90
C GLU A 249 -39.90 45.21 6.39
N ASP A 250 -39.52 46.48 6.21
CA ASP A 250 -38.15 46.88 5.87
C ASP A 250 -37.15 46.39 6.94
N GLN A 251 -37.48 46.59 8.22
CA GLN A 251 -36.68 46.09 9.33
C GLN A 251 -36.63 44.56 9.38
N ALA A 252 -37.75 43.89 9.10
CA ALA A 252 -37.83 42.43 9.07
C ALA A 252 -37.02 41.84 7.91
N ASP A 253 -37.06 42.42 6.71
CA ASP A 253 -36.22 41.99 5.58
C ASP A 253 -34.74 42.24 5.84
N LEU A 254 -34.36 43.40 6.41
CA LEU A 254 -32.98 43.66 6.80
C LEU A 254 -32.47 42.66 7.84
N SER A 255 -33.31 42.28 8.82
CA SER A 255 -32.96 41.25 9.80
C SER A 255 -32.81 39.87 9.16
N ARG A 256 -33.67 39.52 8.19
CA ARG A 256 -33.56 38.26 7.42
C ARG A 256 -32.30 38.22 6.56
N GLU A 257 -31.97 39.34 5.91
CA GLU A 257 -30.77 39.51 5.08
C GLU A 257 -29.50 39.39 5.92
N THR A 258 -29.45 40.08 7.07
CA THR A 258 -28.32 39.99 8.01
C THR A 258 -28.13 38.55 8.49
N ALA A 259 -29.21 37.91 8.96
CA ALA A 259 -29.15 36.53 9.43
C ALA A 259 -28.70 35.54 8.35
N TYR A 260 -29.16 35.71 7.10
CA TYR A 260 -28.71 34.90 5.97
C TYR A 260 -27.23 35.12 5.68
N ASN A 261 -26.75 36.37 5.66
CA ASN A 261 -25.35 36.68 5.39
C ASN A 261 -24.42 36.15 6.49
N ASP A 262 -24.83 36.26 7.76
CA ASP A 262 -24.08 35.70 8.90
C ASP A 262 -23.98 34.18 8.79
N TYR A 263 -25.09 33.50 8.51
CA TYR A 263 -25.12 32.06 8.32
C TYR A 263 -24.29 31.60 7.11
N LYS A 264 -24.41 32.32 5.98
CA LYS A 264 -23.61 32.08 4.77
C LYS A 264 -22.11 32.20 5.06
N ALA A 265 -21.70 33.21 5.83
CA ALA A 265 -20.30 33.38 6.23
C ALA A 265 -19.82 32.20 7.09
N GLN A 266 -20.61 31.79 8.09
CA GLN A 266 -20.27 30.63 8.94
C GLN A 266 -20.10 29.33 8.14
N ILE A 267 -21.02 29.04 7.21
CA ILE A 267 -20.89 27.84 6.36
C ILE A 267 -19.71 27.97 5.39
N ALA A 268 -19.41 29.17 4.88
CA ALA A 268 -18.24 29.39 4.04
C ALA A 268 -16.92 29.13 4.80
N ASP A 269 -16.83 29.55 6.06
CA ASP A 269 -15.68 29.26 6.92
C ASP A 269 -15.52 27.76 7.18
N LEU A 270 -16.62 27.06 7.51
CA LEU A 270 -16.62 25.60 7.67
C LEU A 270 -16.22 24.88 6.38
N LEU A 271 -16.68 25.36 5.22
CA LEU A 271 -16.32 24.79 3.92
C LEU A 271 -14.83 24.97 3.63
N ASN A 272 -14.27 26.13 3.94
CA ASN A 272 -12.84 26.41 3.80
C ASN A 272 -12.01 25.50 4.72
N GLU A 273 -12.41 25.35 5.98
CA GLU A 273 -11.75 24.47 6.95
C GLU A 273 -11.82 23.00 6.50
N ALA A 274 -13.00 22.51 6.10
CA ALA A 274 -13.19 21.16 5.60
C ALA A 274 -12.38 20.90 4.31
N SER A 275 -12.31 21.88 3.40
CA SER A 275 -11.51 21.78 2.16
C SER A 275 -10.01 21.73 2.43
N LYS A 276 -9.53 22.52 3.40
CA LYS A 276 -8.14 22.46 3.84
C LYS A 276 -7.82 21.09 4.46
N SER A 277 -8.68 20.62 5.36
CA SER A 277 -8.57 19.30 5.98
C SER A 277 -8.58 18.17 4.94
N LEU A 278 -9.45 18.24 3.94
CA LEU A 278 -9.48 17.30 2.82
C LEU A 278 -8.15 17.28 2.05
N THR A 279 -7.57 18.45 1.78
CA THR A 279 -6.29 18.57 1.08
C THR A 279 -5.16 17.91 1.88
N GLU A 280 -5.10 18.17 3.18
CA GLU A 280 -4.14 17.55 4.10
C GLU A 280 -4.31 16.02 4.15
N MET A 281 -5.53 15.53 4.31
CA MET A 281 -5.84 14.08 4.35
C MET A 281 -5.52 13.39 3.03
N THR A 282 -5.77 14.04 1.89
CA THR A 282 -5.43 13.52 0.57
C THR A 282 -3.91 13.42 0.41
N GLY A 283 -3.16 14.43 0.85
CA GLY A 283 -1.69 14.38 0.85
C GLY A 283 -1.13 13.25 1.71
N ILE A 284 -1.73 13.00 2.89
CA ILE A 284 -1.36 11.88 3.75
C ILE A 284 -1.68 10.54 3.06
N LEU A 285 -2.87 10.41 2.46
CA LEU A 285 -3.28 9.22 1.72
C LEU A 285 -2.32 8.91 0.57
N ASP A 286 -1.95 9.92 -0.22
CA ASP A 286 -1.03 9.77 -1.35
C ASP A 286 0.35 9.33 -0.88
N SER A 287 0.86 9.94 0.19
CA SER A 287 2.14 9.57 0.80
C SER A 287 2.13 8.11 1.26
N GLN A 288 1.13 7.71 2.06
CA GLN A 288 0.99 6.34 2.56
C GLN A 288 0.81 5.31 1.44
N SER A 289 0.04 5.66 0.40
CA SER A 289 -0.20 4.77 -0.75
C SER A 289 1.08 4.56 -1.57
N ASN A 290 1.88 5.62 -1.76
CA ASN A 290 3.17 5.53 -2.43
C ASN A 290 4.16 4.69 -1.61
N GLU A 291 4.22 4.89 -0.30
CA GLU A 291 5.08 4.13 0.60
C GLU A 291 4.71 2.65 0.65
N LEU A 292 3.40 2.33 0.68
CA LEU A 292 2.90 0.96 0.58
C LEU A 292 3.36 0.30 -0.72
N LYS A 293 3.16 0.98 -1.85
CA LYS A 293 3.57 0.46 -3.17
C LYS A 293 5.08 0.28 -3.27
N GLN A 294 5.87 1.21 -2.73
CA GLN A 294 7.32 1.08 -2.68
C GLN A 294 7.74 -0.14 -1.84
N SER A 295 7.15 -0.30 -0.66
CA SER A 295 7.43 -1.42 0.25
C SER A 295 7.06 -2.77 -0.38
N GLU A 296 5.92 -2.86 -1.07
CA GLU A 296 5.50 -4.07 -1.79
C GLU A 296 6.48 -4.45 -2.91
N ASN A 297 6.92 -3.45 -3.70
CA ASN A 297 7.92 -3.68 -4.75
C ASN A 297 9.27 -4.11 -4.18
N GLU A 298 9.74 -3.45 -3.12
CA GLU A 298 10.98 -3.80 -2.45
C GLU A 298 10.92 -5.21 -1.87
N LYS A 299 9.79 -5.57 -1.24
CA LYS A 299 9.58 -6.93 -0.72
C LYS A 299 9.67 -7.96 -1.83
N LYS A 300 9.02 -7.72 -2.97
CA LYS A 300 9.06 -8.63 -4.12
C LYS A 300 10.49 -8.81 -4.64
N GLU A 301 11.27 -7.73 -4.71
CA GLU A 301 12.68 -7.80 -5.12
C GLU A 301 13.53 -8.61 -4.11
N VAL A 302 13.34 -8.35 -2.82
CA VAL A 302 14.02 -9.09 -1.74
C VAL A 302 13.66 -10.58 -1.77
N ASP A 303 12.40 -10.94 -1.97
CA ASP A 303 11.95 -12.33 -2.06
C ASP A 303 12.58 -13.06 -3.24
N VAL A 304 12.67 -12.40 -4.41
CA VAL A 304 13.35 -12.97 -5.59
C VAL A 304 14.83 -13.19 -5.31
N ARG A 305 15.51 -12.21 -4.69
CA ARG A 305 16.93 -12.35 -4.31
C ARG A 305 17.14 -13.47 -3.30
N LEU A 306 16.25 -13.58 -2.30
CA LEU A 306 16.27 -14.66 -1.32
C LEU A 306 16.16 -16.02 -2.00
N GLN A 307 15.18 -16.21 -2.88
CA GLN A 307 15.01 -17.47 -3.61
C GLN A 307 16.23 -17.82 -4.47
N ASN A 308 16.82 -16.84 -5.15
CA ASN A 308 18.02 -17.05 -5.95
C ASN A 308 19.21 -17.47 -5.07
N LYS A 309 19.39 -16.83 -3.90
CA LYS A 309 20.47 -17.18 -2.97
C LYS A 309 20.28 -18.54 -2.31
N MET A 310 19.04 -18.92 -2.00
CA MET A 310 18.74 -20.28 -1.53
C MET A 310 19.10 -21.34 -2.58
N LYS A 311 18.76 -21.11 -3.85
CA LYS A 311 19.17 -22.02 -4.94
C LYS A 311 20.69 -22.08 -5.13
N GLU A 312 21.37 -20.93 -5.03
CA GLU A 312 22.84 -20.86 -5.11
C GLU A 312 23.49 -21.64 -3.96
N PHE A 313 22.96 -21.51 -2.73
CA PHE A 313 23.38 -22.29 -1.58
C PHE A 313 23.20 -23.80 -1.81
N ASP A 314 22.02 -24.23 -2.25
CA ASP A 314 21.73 -25.65 -2.50
C ASP A 314 22.69 -26.24 -3.56
N ASN A 315 22.96 -25.48 -4.63
CA ASN A 315 23.88 -25.89 -5.70
C ASN A 315 25.31 -26.04 -5.17
N ILE A 316 25.84 -25.05 -4.46
CA ILE A 316 27.20 -25.09 -3.91
C ILE A 316 27.31 -26.20 -2.87
N GLN A 317 26.28 -26.39 -2.04
CA GLN A 317 26.25 -27.47 -1.06
C GLN A 317 26.33 -28.84 -1.74
N ALA A 318 25.57 -29.03 -2.83
CA ALA A 318 25.61 -30.26 -3.61
C ALA A 318 26.98 -30.48 -4.27
N GLU A 319 27.56 -29.46 -4.91
CA GLU A 319 28.90 -29.51 -5.51
C GLU A 319 29.97 -29.89 -4.48
N CYS A 320 29.96 -29.24 -3.31
CA CYS A 320 30.89 -29.54 -2.22
C CYS A 320 30.71 -30.97 -1.69
N SER A 321 29.47 -31.48 -1.62
CA SER A 321 29.21 -32.85 -1.22
C SER A 321 29.73 -33.87 -2.24
N ILE A 322 29.63 -33.58 -3.54
CA ILE A 322 30.16 -34.45 -4.60
C ILE A 322 31.68 -34.51 -4.51
N LEU A 323 32.35 -33.35 -4.39
CA LEU A 323 33.81 -33.27 -4.28
C LEU A 323 34.34 -34.01 -3.04
N ASP A 324 33.61 -33.95 -1.93
CA ASP A 324 33.97 -34.73 -0.73
C ASP A 324 33.83 -36.24 -0.98
N GLN A 325 32.73 -36.68 -1.60
CA GLN A 325 32.52 -38.09 -1.95
C GLN A 325 33.59 -38.62 -2.90
N GLU A 326 33.94 -37.87 -3.95
CA GLU A 326 35.00 -38.20 -4.91
C GLU A 326 36.36 -38.33 -4.22
N TYR A 327 36.69 -37.41 -3.31
CA TYR A 327 37.90 -37.47 -2.50
C TYR A 327 37.93 -38.70 -1.59
N GLN A 328 36.83 -39.00 -0.89
CA GLN A 328 36.73 -40.17 -0.01
C GLN A 328 36.86 -41.48 -0.80
N GLN A 329 36.24 -41.57 -1.97
CA GLN A 329 36.36 -42.74 -2.85
C GLN A 329 37.79 -42.90 -3.37
N SER A 330 38.41 -41.82 -3.83
CA SER A 330 39.79 -41.84 -4.33
C SER A 330 40.79 -42.20 -3.25
N THR A 331 40.58 -41.72 -2.01
CA THR A 331 41.41 -42.07 -0.85
C THR A 331 41.27 -43.54 -0.50
N LYS A 332 40.05 -44.10 -0.50
CA LYS A 332 39.83 -45.54 -0.30
C LYS A 332 40.55 -46.39 -1.34
N GLN A 333 40.46 -46.00 -2.62
CA GLN A 333 41.17 -46.69 -3.71
C GLN A 333 42.68 -46.64 -3.54
N ARG A 334 43.25 -45.46 -3.22
CA ARG A 334 44.70 -45.32 -2.99
C ARG A 334 45.17 -46.10 -1.78
N ASN A 335 44.41 -46.13 -0.69
CA ASN A 335 44.74 -46.95 0.49
C ASN A 335 44.77 -48.45 0.14
N GLN A 336 43.83 -48.92 -0.69
CA GLN A 336 43.85 -50.29 -1.20
C GLN A 336 45.08 -50.54 -2.08
N GLN A 337 45.42 -49.63 -3.00
CA GLN A 337 46.62 -49.74 -3.83
C GLN A 337 47.90 -49.79 -2.98
N THR A 338 48.02 -48.96 -1.95
CA THR A 338 49.15 -48.99 -1.02
C THR A 338 49.25 -50.35 -0.32
N LYS A 339 48.14 -50.90 0.19
CA LYS A 339 48.11 -52.23 0.82
C LYS A 339 48.58 -53.33 -0.14
N LEU A 340 48.11 -53.30 -1.39
CA LEU A 340 48.51 -54.26 -2.43
C LEU A 340 49.99 -54.12 -2.80
N LEU A 341 50.51 -52.89 -2.88
CA LEU A 341 51.94 -52.63 -3.10
C LEU A 341 52.79 -53.15 -1.94
N GLU A 342 52.38 -52.93 -0.69
CA GLU A 342 53.05 -53.47 0.50
C GLU A 342 53.10 -55.00 0.46
N GLN A 343 51.98 -55.65 0.13
CA GLN A 343 51.91 -57.10 -0.04
C GLN A 343 52.84 -57.58 -1.17
N ALA A 344 52.83 -56.92 -2.33
CA ALA A 344 53.69 -57.25 -3.47
C ALA A 344 55.19 -57.09 -3.16
N ILE A 345 55.58 -56.01 -2.47
CA ILE A 345 56.95 -55.76 -2.01
C ILE A 345 57.37 -56.85 -1.02
N LEU A 346 56.51 -57.18 -0.06
CA LEU A 346 56.78 -58.22 0.94
C LEU A 346 56.97 -59.59 0.29
N LEU A 347 56.07 -59.98 -0.63
CA LEU A 347 56.16 -61.25 -1.36
C LEU A 347 57.47 -61.33 -2.16
N THR A 348 57.81 -60.27 -2.89
CA THR A 348 59.03 -60.21 -3.71
C THR A 348 60.28 -60.27 -2.83
N THR A 349 60.33 -59.50 -1.75
CA THR A 349 61.49 -59.44 -0.83
C THR A 349 61.68 -60.73 -0.03
N THR A 350 60.60 -61.31 0.48
CA THR A 350 60.63 -62.57 1.25
C THR A 350 61.11 -63.73 0.38
N SER A 351 60.54 -63.83 -0.84
CA SER A 351 60.93 -64.87 -1.79
C SER A 351 62.40 -64.73 -2.22
N LEU A 352 62.90 -63.51 -2.40
CA LEU A 352 64.32 -63.24 -2.69
C LEU A 352 65.24 -63.60 -1.52
N GLY A 353 64.86 -63.23 -0.30
CA GLY A 353 65.63 -63.53 0.91
C GLY A 353 65.77 -65.04 1.13
N GLN A 354 64.72 -65.80 0.82
CA GLN A 354 64.72 -67.26 0.92
C GLN A 354 65.53 -67.91 -0.19
N LEU A 355 65.40 -67.45 -1.44
CA LEU A 355 66.26 -67.90 -2.54
C LEU A 355 67.75 -67.65 -2.24
N LYS A 356 68.08 -66.49 -1.68
CA LYS A 356 69.45 -66.17 -1.23
C LYS A 356 69.92 -67.10 -0.12
N ASN A 357 69.08 -67.39 0.87
CA ASN A 357 69.42 -68.30 1.97
C ASN A 357 69.57 -69.76 1.49
N ASP A 358 68.76 -70.21 0.55
CA ASP A 358 68.87 -71.56 -0.03
C ASP A 358 70.10 -71.69 -0.93
N LEU A 359 70.46 -70.64 -1.67
CA LEU A 359 71.72 -70.55 -2.41
C LEU A 359 72.95 -70.54 -1.48
N LEU A 360 72.89 -69.82 -0.36
CA LEU A 360 73.95 -69.82 0.64
C LEU A 360 74.09 -71.20 1.32
N LYS A 361 72.97 -71.86 1.66
CA LYS A 361 72.99 -73.23 2.19
C LYS A 361 73.51 -74.25 1.18
N HIS A 362 73.31 -74.06 -0.12
CA HIS A 362 73.91 -74.92 -1.15
C HIS A 362 75.37 -74.58 -1.44
N ALA A 363 75.79 -73.32 -1.26
CA ALA A 363 77.19 -72.90 -1.33
C ALA A 363 78.02 -73.35 -0.11
N GLU A 364 77.39 -73.68 1.03
CA GLU A 364 78.03 -74.30 2.19
C GLU A 364 78.13 -75.84 2.10
N VAL A 365 77.52 -76.46 1.08
CA VAL A 365 77.55 -77.92 0.84
C VAL A 365 78.53 -78.31 -0.29
N TYR A 366 79.22 -77.32 -0.87
CA TYR A 366 80.40 -77.49 -1.72
C TYR A 366 81.58 -76.75 -1.11
#